data_AF-A0A328E8V5-F1
#
_entry.id   AF-A0A328E8V5-F1
#
_cell.length_a   1.000
_cell.length_b   1.000
_cell.length_c   1.000
_cell.angle_alpha   90.00
_cell.angle_beta   90.00
_cell.angle_gamma   90.00
#
_symmetry.space_group_name_H-M   'P 1'
#
loop_
_entity.id
_entity.type
_entity.pdbx_description
1 polymer ?
#
loop_
_entity_poly.entity_id
_entity_poly.type
_entity_poly.pdbx_seq_one_letter_code
_entity_poly.pdbx_strand_id
1 'polypeptide(L)'
;MNCLYNLYYYYYYRVEMSLLLAILLLTQSCSSFSSSAAPAPATGGNEVEVNPTFVTIDDGAVCLTGAPAAYYFFKGFGNGTRNWLIYLNGGGWCKNITDCEQYIDYKGGAWPLPTPVADSTITLTNTNEDENPEFYNWNKVSVRYCDASSFTGNSQITIRNGTTYYFRGARIFKAITQELLAKGMGNAENALLVGSSAGGVAATIYCDTFRSFLGSTSRVKCFSDSGYFFPSKRHSRESKFVPIFEGLVDMHGSTPALPKSCTSRLPAALCFFPQNLQGDIRTPIFFLMSAFDTVQINYTLSNEDAVCATKGNCTSSQMKALQELRLELLDVWPNERNKSLKGLLVYSPNSHCLLWGSGWNNLAPGGTKQTYAEVFRDWYFDRRVVDVIDTYPCPYNCTTSYY
;
A
#
# COMPACT_ATOMS: atom_id res chain seq x y z
N MET A 1 29.21 43.33 -4.56
CA MET A 1 30.30 43.12 -5.53
C MET A 1 31.33 42.18 -4.91
N ASN A 2 32.05 41.46 -5.77
CA ASN A 2 33.27 40.64 -5.57
C ASN A 2 34.25 41.17 -4.48
N CYS A 3 35.12 40.36 -3.84
CA CYS A 3 35.38 38.91 -3.91
C CYS A 3 36.31 38.44 -2.75
N LEU A 4 36.77 37.17 -2.83
CA LEU A 4 37.88 36.50 -2.13
C LEU A 4 37.47 35.72 -0.86
N TYR A 5 37.47 34.37 -0.85
CA TYR A 5 38.58 33.36 -0.97
C TYR A 5 39.39 33.21 0.35
N ASN A 6 39.92 32.04 0.75
CA ASN A 6 40.22 30.79 0.02
C ASN A 6 40.20 29.52 0.92
N LEU A 7 40.45 28.36 0.27
CA LEU A 7 40.74 26.98 0.74
C LEU A 7 39.53 26.02 0.73
N TYR A 8 39.47 24.88 0.00
CA TYR A 8 40.44 24.16 -0.89
C TYR A 8 41.71 23.65 -0.16
N TYR A 9 42.23 22.42 -0.29
CA TYR A 9 42.18 21.31 -1.27
C TYR A 9 42.07 19.94 -0.51
N TYR A 10 41.97 18.72 -1.07
CA TYR A 10 41.50 18.09 -2.33
C TYR A 10 42.26 16.76 -2.53
N TYR A 11 41.69 15.71 -3.14
CA TYR A 11 42.51 14.67 -3.81
C TYR A 11 41.82 14.02 -5.01
N TYR A 12 42.48 14.09 -6.17
CA TYR A 12 42.16 13.43 -7.43
C TYR A 12 43.46 13.33 -8.24
N TYR A 13 43.72 12.20 -8.90
CA TYR A 13 44.99 12.00 -9.63
C TYR A 13 45.03 12.72 -10.99
N ARG A 14 46.24 13.08 -11.44
CA ARG A 14 46.49 13.75 -12.73
C ARG A 14 47.84 13.35 -13.33
N VAL A 15 47.84 12.84 -14.56
CA VAL A 15 48.96 12.81 -15.51
C VAL A 15 48.31 12.92 -16.90
N GLU A 16 48.12 14.13 -17.44
CA GLU A 16 48.99 14.78 -18.44
C GLU A 16 48.63 14.38 -19.89
N MET A 17 49.17 15.09 -20.88
CA MET A 17 48.54 15.28 -22.20
C MET A 17 49.52 15.05 -23.34
N SER A 18 49.11 14.39 -24.43
CA SER A 18 49.85 14.31 -25.70
C SER A 18 48.93 14.02 -26.89
N LEU A 19 49.40 14.35 -28.10
CA LEU A 19 48.62 14.38 -29.35
C LEU A 19 48.45 12.98 -29.96
N LEU A 20 47.29 12.70 -30.59
CA LEU A 20 47.15 12.50 -32.05
C LEU A 20 45.71 12.15 -32.47
N LEU A 21 45.47 12.12 -33.79
CA LEU A 21 44.16 12.00 -34.44
C LEU A 21 43.52 10.61 -34.27
N ALA A 22 42.19 10.58 -34.08
CA ALA A 22 41.26 9.80 -34.92
C ALA A 22 39.81 10.27 -34.72
N ILE A 23 38.95 10.06 -35.72
CA ILE A 23 37.52 10.44 -35.72
C ILE A 23 36.67 9.17 -35.79
N LEU A 24 35.65 9.01 -34.94
CA LEU A 24 34.27 8.78 -35.39
C LEU A 24 33.23 8.79 -34.23
N LEU A 25 32.24 9.66 -34.40
CA LEU A 25 30.83 9.59 -33.98
C LEU A 25 30.37 8.45 -33.04
N LEU A 26 30.03 8.80 -31.79
CA LEU A 26 28.81 8.32 -31.14
C LEU A 26 28.25 9.42 -30.22
N THR A 27 27.20 10.11 -30.67
CA THR A 27 26.42 11.05 -29.86
C THR A 27 25.25 10.32 -29.21
N GLN A 28 25.18 10.28 -27.88
CA GLN A 28 23.94 10.04 -27.16
C GLN A 28 23.86 10.88 -25.88
N SER A 29 22.65 11.35 -25.59
CA SER A 29 22.36 12.34 -24.55
C SER A 29 22.28 11.74 -23.16
N CYS A 30 22.66 12.52 -22.14
CA CYS A 30 22.16 12.28 -20.79
C CYS A 30 20.63 12.44 -20.81
N SER A 31 19.90 11.34 -20.67
CA SER A 31 18.45 11.31 -20.59
C SER A 31 18.03 10.88 -19.18
N SER A 32 17.11 11.64 -18.58
CA SER A 32 16.62 11.39 -17.22
C SER A 32 15.98 10.00 -17.09
N PHE A 33 16.35 9.22 -16.07
CA PHE A 33 15.68 7.96 -15.76
C PHE A 33 14.31 8.20 -15.09
N SER A 34 13.32 8.55 -15.90
CA SER A 34 11.91 8.47 -15.52
C SER A 34 11.47 7.00 -15.46
N SER A 35 11.32 6.45 -14.26
CA SER A 35 10.83 5.08 -14.04
C SER A 35 9.31 4.96 -14.23
N SER A 36 8.80 5.44 -15.36
CA SER A 36 7.45 5.10 -15.83
C SER A 36 7.51 3.73 -16.49
N ALA A 37 6.92 2.71 -15.86
CA ALA A 37 6.62 1.48 -16.57
C ALA A 37 5.68 1.83 -17.74
N ALA A 38 6.06 1.47 -18.97
CA ALA A 38 5.17 1.64 -20.10
C ALA A 38 3.95 0.73 -19.91
N PRO A 39 2.70 1.21 -20.15
CA PRO A 39 1.54 0.34 -20.11
C PRO A 39 1.68 -0.74 -21.18
N ALA A 40 1.22 -1.95 -20.85
CA ALA A 40 1.12 -3.02 -21.84
C ALA A 40 0.11 -2.63 -22.95
N PRO A 41 0.22 -3.17 -24.18
CA PRO A 41 -0.72 -2.85 -25.25
C PRO A 41 -2.15 -3.25 -24.86
N ALA A 42 -3.05 -2.27 -24.77
CA ALA A 42 -4.43 -2.49 -24.33
C ALA A 42 -5.20 -3.40 -25.31
N THR A 43 -5.73 -4.51 -24.80
CA THR A 43 -6.49 -5.49 -25.59
C THR A 43 -7.95 -5.09 -25.77
N GLY A 44 -8.20 -4.06 -26.58
CA GLY A 44 -9.47 -3.87 -27.30
C GLY A 44 -10.75 -3.57 -26.50
N GLY A 45 -10.66 -3.34 -25.19
CA GLY A 45 -11.77 -2.83 -24.37
C GLY A 45 -11.81 -1.29 -24.35
N ASN A 46 -13.02 -0.72 -24.32
CA ASN A 46 -13.19 0.70 -24.01
C ASN A 46 -13.10 0.88 -22.48
N GLU A 47 -11.89 1.16 -21.98
CA GLU A 47 -11.67 1.48 -20.56
C GLU A 47 -12.53 2.69 -20.13
N VAL A 48 -13.12 2.62 -18.93
CA VAL A 48 -14.04 3.66 -18.45
C VAL A 48 -13.27 4.61 -17.53
N GLU A 49 -12.73 5.67 -18.11
CA GLU A 49 -12.16 6.77 -17.32
C GLU A 49 -13.23 7.47 -16.48
N VAL A 50 -12.99 7.58 -15.17
CA VAL A 50 -13.85 8.30 -14.23
C VAL A 50 -13.13 9.54 -13.69
N ASN A 51 -13.82 10.68 -13.77
CA ASN A 51 -13.38 11.93 -13.17
C ASN A 51 -13.37 11.85 -11.63
N PRO A 52 -12.44 12.53 -10.94
CA PRO A 52 -12.42 12.58 -9.49
C PRO A 52 -13.65 13.29 -8.93
N THR A 53 -14.26 12.70 -7.90
CA THR A 53 -15.19 13.38 -7.01
C THR A 53 -14.39 14.00 -5.87
N PHE A 54 -14.44 15.32 -5.72
CA PHE A 54 -13.81 16.05 -4.62
C PHE A 54 -14.74 16.08 -3.40
N VAL A 55 -14.16 15.86 -2.23
CA VAL A 55 -14.85 15.91 -0.93
C VAL A 55 -15.07 17.37 -0.53
N THR A 56 -16.21 17.69 0.08
CA THR A 56 -16.50 19.03 0.60
C THR A 56 -15.51 19.43 1.70
N ILE A 57 -14.92 20.62 1.58
CA ILE A 57 -13.85 21.11 2.46
C ILE A 57 -14.32 21.26 3.93
N ASP A 58 -15.62 21.47 4.16
CA ASP A 58 -16.21 21.82 5.46
C ASP A 58 -15.98 20.78 6.58
N ASP A 59 -15.82 19.49 6.24
CA ASP A 59 -15.43 18.44 7.20
C ASP A 59 -13.93 18.50 7.60
N GLY A 60 -13.13 19.33 6.93
CA GLY A 60 -11.67 19.39 7.06
C GLY A 60 -10.93 18.23 6.37
N ALA A 61 -11.59 17.59 5.39
CA ALA A 61 -11.07 16.46 4.61
C ALA A 61 -10.16 16.91 3.47
N VAL A 62 -8.96 17.39 3.82
CA VAL A 62 -7.95 17.92 2.89
C VAL A 62 -6.65 17.12 2.91
N CYS A 63 -5.98 17.02 1.76
CA CYS A 63 -4.64 16.46 1.61
C CYS A 63 -3.57 17.28 2.37
N LEU A 64 -2.34 16.76 2.48
CA LEU A 64 -1.21 17.40 3.18
C LEU A 64 -1.02 18.90 2.87
N THR A 65 -1.20 19.30 1.61
CA THR A 65 -1.04 20.68 1.10
C THR A 65 -2.30 21.56 1.23
N GLY A 66 -3.38 21.07 1.83
CA GLY A 66 -4.65 21.77 1.99
C GLY A 66 -5.62 21.64 0.80
N ALA A 67 -5.21 21.00 -0.30
CA ALA A 67 -6.09 20.68 -1.41
C ALA A 67 -7.22 19.70 -0.97
N PRO A 68 -8.43 19.76 -1.54
CA PRO A 68 -9.51 18.84 -1.19
C PRO A 68 -9.12 17.37 -1.43
N ALA A 69 -9.53 16.48 -0.53
CA ALA A 69 -9.43 15.04 -0.78
C ALA A 69 -10.38 14.62 -1.91
N ALA A 70 -10.13 13.46 -2.51
CA ALA A 70 -10.89 12.99 -3.65
C ALA A 70 -10.98 11.46 -3.72
N TYR A 71 -11.96 10.97 -4.47
CA TYR A 71 -12.12 9.56 -4.82
C TYR A 71 -12.71 9.42 -6.22
N TYR A 72 -12.45 8.30 -6.88
CA TYR A 72 -13.08 7.91 -8.14
C TYR A 72 -14.24 6.97 -7.84
N PHE A 73 -15.39 7.16 -8.47
CA PHE A 73 -16.60 6.35 -8.24
C PHE A 73 -17.12 5.74 -9.54
N PHE A 74 -16.83 4.46 -9.71
CA PHE A 74 -17.36 3.64 -10.79
C PHE A 74 -18.72 3.07 -10.33
N LYS A 75 -19.81 3.54 -10.94
CA LYS A 75 -21.17 3.22 -10.52
C LYS A 75 -21.53 1.77 -10.89
N GLY A 76 -22.09 1.03 -9.94
CA GLY A 76 -22.54 -0.35 -10.15
C GLY A 76 -23.79 -0.44 -11.02
N PHE A 77 -24.01 -1.61 -11.63
CA PHE A 77 -25.13 -1.90 -12.53
C PHE A 77 -25.69 -3.32 -12.32
N GLY A 78 -26.88 -3.59 -12.87
CA GLY A 78 -27.55 -4.87 -12.70
C GLY A 78 -27.76 -5.25 -11.22
N ASN A 79 -27.46 -6.50 -10.88
CA ASN A 79 -27.49 -7.01 -9.50
C ASN A 79 -26.37 -6.41 -8.60
N GLY A 80 -25.28 -5.91 -9.19
CA GLY A 80 -24.18 -5.24 -8.47
C GLY A 80 -24.54 -3.87 -7.88
N THR A 81 -25.70 -3.31 -8.20
CA THR A 81 -26.17 -1.99 -7.70
C THR A 81 -26.27 -1.89 -6.17
N ARG A 82 -26.44 -3.00 -5.44
CA ARG A 82 -26.42 -3.05 -3.96
C ARG A 82 -25.07 -3.47 -3.38
N ASN A 83 -24.07 -3.74 -4.21
CA ASN A 83 -22.77 -4.23 -3.77
C ASN A 83 -21.70 -3.14 -3.88
N TRP A 84 -20.79 -3.07 -2.91
CA TRP A 84 -19.85 -1.96 -2.75
C TRP A 84 -18.42 -2.41 -2.44
N LEU A 85 -17.45 -1.96 -3.22
CA LEU A 85 -16.02 -2.16 -3.00
C LEU A 85 -15.35 -0.80 -2.81
N ILE A 86 -14.71 -0.60 -1.66
CA ILE A 86 -14.03 0.64 -1.28
C ILE A 86 -12.54 0.31 -1.20
N TYR A 87 -11.75 0.86 -2.12
CA TYR A 87 -10.32 0.65 -2.22
C TYR A 87 -9.55 1.84 -1.64
N LEU A 88 -8.85 1.59 -0.53
CA LEU A 88 -7.90 2.52 0.07
C LEU A 88 -6.56 2.37 -0.65
N ASN A 89 -6.18 3.37 -1.44
CA ASN A 89 -4.85 3.40 -2.05
C ASN A 89 -3.76 3.53 -0.97
N GLY A 90 -2.58 2.99 -1.25
CA GLY A 90 -1.39 3.18 -0.42
C GLY A 90 -0.37 4.14 -1.05
N GLY A 91 0.79 4.24 -0.42
CA GLY A 91 1.91 5.01 -1.00
C GLY A 91 3.00 5.41 -0.01
N GLY A 92 3.28 4.60 1.02
CA GLY A 92 4.21 4.93 2.10
C GLY A 92 3.65 5.93 3.11
N TRP A 93 4.55 6.56 3.87
CA TRP A 93 4.23 7.51 4.95
C TRP A 93 5.32 8.59 5.03
N CYS A 94 5.07 9.62 5.84
CA CYS A 94 6.12 10.50 6.35
C CYS A 94 6.00 10.61 7.88
N LYS A 95 7.10 10.87 8.59
CA LYS A 95 7.17 10.80 10.07
C LYS A 95 7.56 12.10 10.76
N ASN A 96 8.07 13.08 10.02
CA ASN A 96 8.40 14.42 10.49
C ASN A 96 8.22 15.42 9.35
N ILE A 97 8.26 16.73 9.64
CA ILE A 97 8.04 17.79 8.64
C ILE A 97 8.93 17.64 7.41
N THR A 98 10.24 17.44 7.56
CA THR A 98 11.19 17.34 6.43
C THR A 98 10.98 16.08 5.60
N ASP A 99 10.62 14.97 6.24
CA ASP A 99 10.21 13.74 5.58
C ASP A 99 8.89 13.96 4.80
N CYS A 100 7.96 14.76 5.33
CA CYS A 100 6.72 15.13 4.63
C CYS A 100 6.93 16.13 3.48
N GLU A 101 7.87 17.07 3.61
CA GLU A 101 8.30 17.97 2.53
C GLU A 101 8.87 17.15 1.36
N GLN A 102 9.82 16.25 1.64
CA GLN A 102 10.39 15.32 0.64
C GLN A 102 9.32 14.39 0.03
N TYR A 103 8.37 13.92 0.84
CA TYR A 103 7.25 13.09 0.38
C TYR A 103 6.29 13.85 -0.54
N ILE A 104 6.02 15.12 -0.25
CA ILE A 104 5.21 16.01 -1.11
C ILE A 104 5.95 16.28 -2.43
N ASP A 105 7.24 16.60 -2.40
CA ASP A 105 8.07 16.83 -3.59
C ASP A 105 8.14 15.59 -4.50
N TYR A 106 8.40 14.40 -3.92
CA TYR A 106 8.38 13.12 -4.64
C TYR A 106 7.01 12.83 -5.28
N LYS A 107 5.92 13.36 -4.72
CA LYS A 107 4.55 13.25 -5.23
C LYS A 107 4.14 14.44 -6.11
N GLY A 108 5.08 15.29 -6.53
CA GLY A 108 4.88 16.39 -7.47
C GLY A 108 4.70 17.78 -6.85
N GLY A 109 5.17 18.00 -5.62
CA GLY A 109 5.33 19.31 -4.95
C GLY A 109 4.03 19.98 -4.47
N ALA A 110 2.96 19.91 -5.25
CA ALA A 110 1.65 20.47 -4.90
C ALA A 110 0.63 19.43 -4.39
N TRP A 111 0.96 18.13 -4.52
CA TRP A 111 -0.02 17.06 -4.74
C TRP A 111 -0.94 17.39 -5.93
N PRO A 112 -0.44 17.28 -7.19
CA PRO A 112 -1.13 17.76 -8.39
C PRO A 112 -2.57 17.26 -8.44
N LEU A 113 -3.50 18.11 -8.93
CA LEU A 113 -4.92 17.77 -8.91
C LEU A 113 -5.17 16.40 -9.56
N PRO A 114 -6.05 15.57 -8.96
CA PRO A 114 -6.35 14.26 -9.51
C PRO A 114 -6.86 14.39 -10.95
N THR A 115 -6.32 13.54 -11.82
CA THR A 115 -6.74 13.38 -13.22
C THR A 115 -7.84 12.32 -13.32
N PRO A 116 -8.50 12.13 -14.47
CA PRO A 116 -9.28 10.92 -14.73
C PRO A 116 -8.45 9.66 -14.49
N VAL A 117 -9.13 8.57 -14.11
CA VAL A 117 -8.53 7.25 -13.84
C VAL A 117 -9.40 6.16 -14.46
N ALA A 118 -8.78 5.25 -15.21
CA ALA A 118 -9.43 4.06 -15.76
C ALA A 118 -9.75 3.02 -14.68
N ASP A 119 -10.84 2.28 -14.87
CA ASP A 119 -11.31 1.24 -13.96
C ASP A 119 -10.36 0.03 -13.86
N SER A 120 -9.55 -0.20 -14.89
CA SER A 120 -8.52 -1.24 -14.99
C SER A 120 -7.31 -1.05 -14.05
N THR A 121 -7.11 0.15 -13.49
CA THR A 121 -5.90 0.51 -12.72
C THR A 121 -5.68 -0.28 -11.43
N ILE A 122 -6.71 -0.95 -10.92
CA ILE A 122 -6.64 -1.96 -9.86
C ILE A 122 -7.43 -3.17 -10.36
N THR A 123 -6.90 -4.40 -10.27
CA THR A 123 -7.56 -5.55 -10.93
C THR A 123 -8.96 -5.84 -10.36
N LEU A 124 -9.17 -5.58 -9.07
CA LEU A 124 -10.49 -5.67 -8.44
C LEU A 124 -11.47 -4.53 -8.82
N THR A 125 -11.00 -3.43 -9.42
CA THR A 125 -11.88 -2.35 -9.89
C THR A 125 -12.29 -2.47 -11.37
N ASN A 126 -11.64 -3.33 -12.15
CA ASN A 126 -11.95 -3.56 -13.57
C ASN A 126 -13.45 -3.90 -13.76
N THR A 127 -14.10 -3.35 -14.79
CA THR A 127 -15.50 -3.57 -15.19
C THR A 127 -15.68 -4.68 -16.22
N ASN A 128 -14.60 -5.27 -16.74
CA ASN A 128 -14.64 -6.47 -17.57
C ASN A 128 -15.10 -7.70 -16.76
N GLU A 129 -16.14 -8.39 -17.24
CA GLU A 129 -16.68 -9.61 -16.62
C GLU A 129 -15.72 -10.79 -16.76
N ASP A 130 -14.96 -10.90 -17.85
CA ASP A 130 -13.99 -12.00 -18.04
C ASP A 130 -12.79 -11.91 -17.07
N GLU A 131 -12.41 -10.71 -16.65
CA GLU A 131 -11.29 -10.46 -15.74
C GLU A 131 -11.70 -10.36 -14.27
N ASN A 132 -12.94 -9.95 -13.98
CA ASN A 132 -13.42 -9.66 -12.63
C ASN A 132 -14.84 -10.21 -12.34
N PRO A 133 -15.14 -11.49 -12.64
CA PRO A 133 -16.51 -12.00 -12.86
C PRO A 133 -17.52 -11.88 -11.72
N GLU A 134 -17.09 -11.62 -10.48
CA GLU A 134 -18.01 -11.42 -9.35
C GLU A 134 -17.96 -10.02 -8.71
N PHE A 135 -17.08 -9.11 -9.18
CA PHE A 135 -17.02 -7.71 -8.73
C PHE A 135 -17.14 -6.68 -9.88
N TYR A 136 -17.16 -7.10 -11.15
CA TYR A 136 -17.16 -6.23 -12.33
C TYR A 136 -18.30 -5.20 -12.36
N ASN A 137 -19.50 -5.58 -11.89
CA ASN A 137 -20.70 -4.74 -11.91
C ASN A 137 -21.01 -4.04 -10.57
N TRP A 138 -20.14 -4.16 -9.57
CA TRP A 138 -20.32 -3.53 -8.26
C TRP A 138 -20.12 -2.01 -8.32
N ASN A 139 -20.67 -1.30 -7.33
CA ASN A 139 -20.22 0.06 -7.02
C ASN A 139 -18.77 -0.01 -6.51
N LYS A 140 -17.85 0.63 -7.21
CA LYS A 140 -16.42 0.58 -6.91
C LYS A 140 -15.88 1.97 -6.67
N VAL A 141 -15.14 2.15 -5.58
CA VAL A 141 -14.60 3.44 -5.15
C VAL A 141 -13.09 3.33 -4.96
N SER A 142 -12.31 4.16 -5.64
CA SER A 142 -10.86 4.25 -5.44
C SER A 142 -10.54 5.56 -4.70
N VAL A 143 -10.18 5.45 -3.42
CA VAL A 143 -9.94 6.59 -2.51
C VAL A 143 -8.52 7.07 -2.66
N ARG A 144 -8.32 8.34 -3.05
CA ARG A 144 -6.98 8.92 -3.26
C ARG A 144 -6.21 9.00 -1.94
N TYR A 145 -5.04 8.39 -1.90
CA TYR A 145 -4.10 8.53 -0.78
C TYR A 145 -3.35 9.86 -0.89
N CYS A 146 -3.49 10.75 0.10
CA CYS A 146 -2.82 12.06 0.11
C CYS A 146 -2.59 12.65 1.52
N ASP A 147 -2.67 11.82 2.56
CA ASP A 147 -2.51 12.15 3.99
C ASP A 147 -1.21 11.61 4.62
N ALA A 148 -0.53 10.68 3.93
CA ALA A 148 0.70 10.00 4.36
C ALA A 148 0.62 9.27 5.72
N SER A 149 -0.59 8.88 6.18
CA SER A 149 -0.81 8.34 7.54
C SER A 149 -1.65 7.06 7.59
N SER A 150 -1.75 6.28 6.51
CA SER A 150 -2.72 5.16 6.43
C SER A 150 -4.15 5.59 6.77
N PHE A 151 -4.55 6.80 6.34
CA PHE A 151 -5.83 7.40 6.68
C PHE A 151 -6.09 7.58 8.19
N THR A 152 -5.08 7.64 9.07
CA THR A 152 -5.30 7.74 10.53
C THR A 152 -5.13 9.14 11.15
N GLY A 153 -4.41 10.05 10.49
CA GLY A 153 -4.07 11.36 11.06
C GLY A 153 -5.26 12.32 11.26
N ASN A 154 -5.19 13.15 12.30
CA ASN A 154 -6.13 14.26 12.55
C ASN A 154 -5.47 15.45 13.28
N SER A 155 -4.36 15.95 12.77
CA SER A 155 -3.66 17.14 13.28
C SER A 155 -3.42 18.18 12.16
N GLN A 156 -2.80 19.31 12.50
CA GLN A 156 -2.22 20.25 11.55
C GLN A 156 -1.01 20.93 12.21
N ILE A 157 0.00 21.30 11.42
CA ILE A 157 1.18 22.01 11.93
C ILE A 157 1.51 23.17 11.01
N THR A 158 1.56 24.39 11.56
CA THR A 158 2.08 25.58 10.89
C THR A 158 3.54 25.75 11.26
N ILE A 159 4.43 25.74 10.26
CA ILE A 159 5.88 25.87 10.45
C ILE A 159 6.32 27.34 10.36
N ARG A 160 7.58 27.64 10.70
CA ARG A 160 8.10 29.01 10.94
C ARG A 160 7.97 29.98 9.75
N ASN A 161 7.82 29.49 8.52
CA ASN A 161 7.63 30.31 7.31
C ASN A 161 6.14 30.61 7.00
N GLY A 162 5.20 30.10 7.80
CA GLY A 162 3.75 30.25 7.61
C GLY A 162 3.07 29.10 6.87
N THR A 163 3.82 28.20 6.23
CA THR A 163 3.24 27.00 5.59
C THR A 163 2.55 26.12 6.63
N THR A 164 1.35 25.66 6.32
CA THR A 164 0.56 24.76 7.18
C THR A 164 0.37 23.41 6.50
N TYR A 165 0.80 22.34 7.17
CA TYR A 165 0.59 20.96 6.74
C TYR A 165 -0.63 20.36 7.43
N TYR A 166 -1.45 19.65 6.67
CA TYR A 166 -2.75 19.13 7.10
C TYR A 166 -2.74 17.61 7.16
N PHE A 167 -2.59 17.05 8.36
CA PHE A 167 -2.54 15.61 8.59
C PHE A 167 -3.95 15.09 8.87
N ARG A 168 -4.75 14.84 7.82
CA ARG A 168 -6.21 14.65 7.93
C ARG A 168 -6.75 13.29 7.53
N GLY A 169 -5.92 12.26 7.46
CA GLY A 169 -6.31 10.91 7.03
C GLY A 169 -7.66 10.42 7.59
N ALA A 170 -7.88 10.57 8.90
CA ALA A 170 -9.11 10.10 9.55
C ALA A 170 -10.34 10.93 9.19
N ARG A 171 -10.16 12.22 8.85
CA ARG A 171 -11.24 13.06 8.31
C ARG A 171 -11.57 12.67 6.88
N ILE A 172 -10.56 12.39 6.06
CA ILE A 172 -10.73 11.92 4.69
C ILE A 172 -11.52 10.61 4.66
N PHE A 173 -11.11 9.61 5.43
CA PHE A 173 -11.82 8.34 5.54
C PHE A 173 -13.26 8.53 6.03
N LYS A 174 -13.48 9.34 7.08
CA LYS A 174 -14.81 9.63 7.62
C LYS A 174 -15.72 10.31 6.60
N ALA A 175 -15.29 11.42 6.00
CA ALA A 175 -16.11 12.24 5.11
C ALA A 175 -16.49 11.47 3.84
N ILE A 176 -15.51 10.78 3.21
CA ILE A 176 -15.78 9.91 2.05
C ILE A 176 -16.77 8.81 2.44
N THR A 177 -16.57 8.13 3.57
CA THR A 177 -17.52 7.09 4.03
C THR A 177 -18.93 7.65 4.22
N GLN A 178 -19.08 8.85 4.79
CA GLN A 178 -20.39 9.51 4.94
C GLN A 178 -21.03 9.86 3.60
N GLU A 179 -20.26 10.36 2.64
CA GLU A 179 -20.76 10.60 1.27
C GLU A 179 -21.22 9.30 0.59
N LEU A 180 -20.44 8.21 0.70
CA LEU A 180 -20.78 6.92 0.10
C LEU A 180 -22.04 6.31 0.73
N LEU A 181 -22.19 6.41 2.05
CA LEU A 181 -23.42 6.00 2.76
C LEU A 181 -24.64 6.73 2.18
N ALA A 182 -24.55 8.06 2.01
CA ALA A 182 -25.61 8.88 1.42
C ALA A 182 -25.86 8.59 -0.08
N LYS A 183 -24.83 8.19 -0.84
CA LYS A 183 -24.98 7.74 -2.24
C LYS A 183 -25.54 6.31 -2.39
N GLY A 184 -25.85 5.63 -1.30
CA GLY A 184 -26.57 4.35 -1.28
C GLY A 184 -25.85 3.21 -0.56
N MET A 185 -24.59 3.37 -0.16
CA MET A 185 -23.82 2.34 0.54
C MET A 185 -24.44 1.95 1.89
N GLY A 186 -25.22 2.84 2.53
CA GLY A 186 -25.96 2.51 3.75
C GLY A 186 -26.98 1.37 3.59
N ASN A 187 -27.41 1.10 2.36
CA ASN A 187 -28.31 -0.01 2.00
C ASN A 187 -27.57 -1.16 1.29
N ALA A 188 -26.25 -1.28 1.47
CA ALA A 188 -25.44 -2.31 0.83
C ALA A 188 -25.83 -3.71 1.30
N GLU A 189 -25.96 -4.63 0.34
CA GLU A 189 -26.16 -6.07 0.59
C GLU A 189 -24.81 -6.74 0.85
N ASN A 190 -23.83 -6.45 -0.02
CA ASN A 190 -22.45 -6.90 0.10
C ASN A 190 -21.51 -5.69 0.07
N ALA A 191 -20.54 -5.67 0.98
CA ALA A 191 -19.54 -4.62 1.10
C ALA A 191 -18.15 -5.20 1.33
N LEU A 192 -17.13 -4.52 0.80
CA LEU A 192 -15.73 -4.92 0.89
C LEU A 192 -14.83 -3.68 1.05
N LEU A 193 -14.13 -3.58 2.18
CA LEU A 193 -13.05 -2.59 2.36
C LEU A 193 -11.71 -3.22 1.97
N VAL A 194 -11.19 -2.84 0.81
CA VAL A 194 -9.87 -3.23 0.32
C VAL A 194 -8.87 -2.13 0.62
N GLY A 195 -7.59 -2.48 0.78
CA GLY A 195 -6.51 -1.56 0.49
C GLY A 195 -5.18 -2.27 0.38
N SER A 196 -4.23 -1.61 -0.29
CA SER A 196 -2.88 -2.15 -0.46
C SER A 196 -1.80 -1.26 0.15
N SER A 197 -0.69 -1.85 0.61
CA SER A 197 0.41 -1.12 1.27
C SER A 197 -0.09 -0.36 2.53
N ALA A 198 0.21 0.94 2.64
CA ALA A 198 -0.36 1.83 3.63
C ALA A 198 -1.91 1.82 3.65
N GLY A 199 -2.56 1.57 2.51
CA GLY A 199 -4.01 1.37 2.42
C GLY A 199 -4.47 0.02 3.00
N GLY A 200 -3.63 -1.02 2.96
CA GLY A 200 -3.91 -2.32 3.59
C GLY A 200 -3.77 -2.26 5.11
N VAL A 201 -2.79 -1.50 5.61
CA VAL A 201 -2.71 -1.12 7.03
C VAL A 201 -3.98 -0.36 7.46
N ALA A 202 -4.43 0.60 6.64
CA ALA A 202 -5.68 1.33 6.88
C ALA A 202 -6.92 0.42 6.89
N ALA A 203 -7.06 -0.47 5.90
CA ALA A 203 -8.16 -1.44 5.82
C ALA A 203 -8.17 -2.40 7.02
N THR A 204 -6.99 -2.73 7.57
CA THR A 204 -6.84 -3.54 8.78
C THR A 204 -7.27 -2.79 10.04
N ILE A 205 -6.85 -1.52 10.18
CA ILE A 205 -7.21 -0.64 11.30
C ILE A 205 -8.72 -0.33 11.32
N TYR A 206 -9.30 0.00 10.16
CA TYR A 206 -10.69 0.45 10.04
C TYR A 206 -11.72 -0.67 9.88
N CYS A 207 -11.32 -1.94 9.82
CA CYS A 207 -12.21 -3.04 9.42
C CYS A 207 -13.53 -3.12 10.24
N ASP A 208 -13.43 -3.15 11.57
CA ASP A 208 -14.62 -3.18 12.45
C ASP A 208 -15.38 -1.84 12.48
N THR A 209 -14.70 -0.71 12.24
CA THR A 209 -15.35 0.60 12.10
C THR A 209 -16.18 0.66 10.82
N PHE A 210 -15.66 0.18 9.70
CA PHE A 210 -16.37 0.07 8.43
C PHE A 210 -17.59 -0.86 8.54
N ARG A 211 -17.44 -2.01 9.20
CA ARG A 211 -18.58 -2.88 9.54
C ARG A 211 -19.67 -2.15 10.33
N SER A 212 -19.29 -1.26 11.26
CA SER A 212 -20.26 -0.58 12.12
C SER A 212 -21.17 0.43 11.41
N PHE A 213 -20.83 0.86 10.19
CA PHE A 213 -21.63 1.78 9.40
C PHE A 213 -22.72 1.12 8.55
N LEU A 214 -22.77 -0.21 8.52
CA LEU A 214 -23.60 -1.00 7.59
C LEU A 214 -24.58 -1.91 8.34
N GLY A 215 -25.69 -2.25 7.68
CA GLY A 215 -26.79 -3.02 8.28
C GLY A 215 -26.34 -4.34 8.93
N SER A 216 -27.10 -4.81 9.92
CA SER A 216 -26.81 -6.09 10.60
C SER A 216 -26.85 -7.29 9.65
N THR A 217 -27.67 -7.21 8.60
CA THR A 217 -27.83 -8.21 7.53
C THR A 217 -26.80 -8.09 6.40
N SER A 218 -26.08 -6.98 6.28
CA SER A 218 -25.08 -6.77 5.21
C SER A 218 -23.88 -7.72 5.38
N ARG A 219 -23.48 -8.41 4.30
CA ARG A 219 -22.19 -9.08 4.22
C ARG A 219 -21.12 -7.99 4.15
N VAL A 220 -20.28 -7.87 5.18
CA VAL A 220 -19.14 -6.95 5.16
C VAL A 220 -17.87 -7.73 5.45
N LYS A 221 -16.85 -7.56 4.60
CA LYS A 221 -15.52 -8.10 4.81
C LYS A 221 -14.45 -7.05 4.49
N CYS A 222 -13.21 -7.34 4.87
CA CYS A 222 -12.05 -6.48 4.62
C CYS A 222 -10.95 -7.26 3.89
N PHE A 223 -10.05 -6.55 3.22
CA PHE A 223 -8.93 -7.13 2.50
C PHE A 223 -7.71 -6.21 2.59
N SER A 224 -6.62 -6.73 3.16
CA SER A 224 -5.31 -6.08 3.28
C SER A 224 -4.29 -6.82 2.39
N ASP A 225 -3.83 -6.16 1.34
CA ASP A 225 -2.81 -6.63 0.40
C ASP A 225 -1.48 -5.88 0.63
N SER A 226 -0.37 -6.61 0.83
CA SER A 226 0.92 -6.02 1.23
C SER A 226 0.83 -5.07 2.45
N GLY A 227 -0.14 -5.30 3.34
CA GLY A 227 -0.39 -4.48 4.54
C GLY A 227 0.02 -5.14 5.87
N TYR A 228 0.46 -6.41 5.85
CA TYR A 228 0.86 -7.15 7.05
C TYR A 228 2.33 -6.90 7.41
N PHE A 229 2.67 -5.64 7.70
CA PHE A 229 4.00 -5.28 8.15
C PHE A 229 4.25 -5.70 9.60
N PHE A 230 5.51 -5.94 9.94
CA PHE A 230 5.95 -6.30 11.29
C PHE A 230 7.30 -5.67 11.65
N PRO A 231 7.57 -5.40 12.94
CA PRO A 231 8.90 -5.06 13.40
C PRO A 231 9.70 -6.35 13.58
N SER A 232 10.67 -6.60 12.70
CA SER A 232 11.65 -7.69 12.89
C SER A 232 12.32 -7.55 14.26
N LYS A 233 12.53 -8.68 14.93
CA LYS A 233 13.28 -8.77 16.19
C LYS A 233 14.78 -8.89 15.87
N ARG A 234 15.13 -9.73 14.89
CA ARG A 234 16.52 -9.99 14.46
C ARG A 234 17.20 -8.74 13.89
N HIS A 235 16.48 -7.98 13.08
CA HIS A 235 16.93 -6.75 12.40
C HIS A 235 16.32 -5.48 13.00
N SER A 236 15.85 -5.56 14.25
CA SER A 236 15.17 -4.47 14.99
C SER A 236 15.92 -3.13 14.99
N ARG A 237 17.26 -3.13 14.89
CA ARG A 237 18.11 -1.93 14.87
C ARG A 237 18.11 -1.19 13.53
N GLU A 238 17.76 -1.87 12.45
CA GLU A 238 17.75 -1.35 11.08
C GLU A 238 16.32 -0.96 10.64
N SER A 239 15.30 -1.35 11.41
CA SER A 239 13.90 -1.17 11.04
C SER A 239 13.40 0.27 11.11
N LYS A 240 12.89 0.75 9.98
CA LYS A 240 12.35 2.10 9.78
C LYS A 240 10.90 2.24 10.27
N PHE A 241 10.16 1.14 10.41
CA PHE A 241 8.72 1.14 10.70
C PHE A 241 8.36 1.79 12.05
N VAL A 242 9.06 1.44 13.15
CA VAL A 242 8.70 1.96 14.48
C VAL A 242 8.84 3.48 14.54
N PRO A 243 9.98 4.10 14.14
CA PRO A 243 10.09 5.57 14.05
C PRO A 243 9.10 6.23 13.06
N ILE A 244 8.60 5.50 12.05
CA ILE A 244 7.55 6.02 11.17
C ILE A 244 6.21 6.08 11.92
N PHE A 245 5.81 4.99 12.56
CA PHE A 245 4.52 4.91 13.26
C PHE A 245 4.50 5.74 14.55
N GLU A 246 5.64 5.98 15.19
CA GLU A 246 5.80 7.00 16.24
C GLU A 246 5.52 8.41 15.69
N GLY A 247 6.09 8.76 14.53
CA GLY A 247 5.77 10.03 13.85
C GLY A 247 4.29 10.17 13.46
N LEU A 248 3.62 9.10 13.06
CA LEU A 248 2.17 9.12 12.81
C LEU A 248 1.37 9.36 14.09
N VAL A 249 1.79 8.82 15.23
CA VAL A 249 1.15 9.06 16.53
C VAL A 249 1.37 10.51 16.96
N ASP A 250 2.63 10.95 17.05
CA ASP A 250 3.01 12.21 17.70
C ASP A 250 2.78 13.43 16.81
N MET A 251 3.09 13.34 15.51
CA MET A 251 2.96 14.45 14.58
C MET A 251 1.60 14.46 13.87
N HIS A 252 1.17 13.32 13.31
CA HIS A 252 -0.11 13.25 12.59
C HIS A 252 -1.32 13.12 13.54
N GLY A 253 -1.10 12.87 14.83
CA GLY A 253 -2.15 12.77 15.84
C GLY A 253 -3.04 11.53 15.68
N SER A 254 -2.47 10.40 15.22
CA SER A 254 -3.24 9.26 14.71
C SER A 254 -3.96 8.40 15.76
N THR A 255 -3.58 8.51 17.04
CA THR A 255 -4.11 7.67 18.14
C THR A 255 -5.64 7.52 18.20
N PRO A 256 -6.47 8.56 17.95
CA PRO A 256 -7.93 8.44 18.01
C PRO A 256 -8.55 7.55 16.92
N ALA A 257 -7.83 7.28 15.83
CA ALA A 257 -8.25 6.39 14.75
C ALA A 257 -7.88 4.92 14.99
N LEU A 258 -6.97 4.63 15.92
CA LEU A 258 -6.43 3.29 16.14
C LEU A 258 -7.37 2.44 17.03
N PRO A 259 -7.36 1.09 16.90
CA PRO A 259 -8.26 0.22 17.64
C PRO A 259 -8.01 0.29 19.15
N LYS A 260 -9.02 0.72 19.92
CA LYS A 260 -8.95 0.84 21.40
C LYS A 260 -8.59 -0.47 22.12
N SER A 261 -8.89 -1.61 21.50
CA SER A 261 -8.49 -2.93 22.02
C SER A 261 -6.97 -3.12 22.03
N CYS A 262 -6.24 -2.46 21.13
CA CYS A 262 -4.78 -2.46 21.08
C CYS A 262 -4.19 -1.30 21.89
N THR A 263 -4.69 -0.07 21.71
CA THR A 263 -4.10 1.12 22.37
C THR A 263 -4.33 1.19 23.88
N SER A 264 -5.21 0.36 24.44
CA SER A 264 -5.33 0.14 25.89
C SER A 264 -4.31 -0.86 26.47
N ARG A 265 -3.56 -1.57 25.61
CA ARG A 265 -2.58 -2.62 25.97
C ARG A 265 -1.14 -2.29 25.56
N LEU A 266 -0.96 -1.47 24.52
CA LEU A 266 0.31 -1.21 23.85
C LEU A 266 0.46 0.27 23.48
N PRO A 267 1.69 0.80 23.39
CA PRO A 267 1.96 2.10 22.77
C PRO A 267 1.33 2.21 21.38
N ALA A 268 0.73 3.36 21.09
CA ALA A 268 -0.10 3.55 19.90
C ALA A 268 0.62 3.24 18.57
N ALA A 269 1.93 3.52 18.47
CA ALA A 269 2.73 3.22 17.28
C ALA A 269 2.78 1.71 16.96
N LEU A 270 2.70 0.84 17.98
CA LEU A 270 2.66 -0.60 17.79
C LEU A 270 1.31 -1.08 17.24
N CYS A 271 0.25 -0.29 17.36
CA CYS A 271 -1.09 -0.61 16.88
C CYS A 271 -1.30 -0.32 15.37
N PHE A 272 -0.24 0.03 14.63
CA PHE A 272 -0.22 -0.03 13.18
C PHE A 272 0.19 -1.41 12.64
N PHE A 273 0.94 -2.22 13.41
CA PHE A 273 1.33 -3.58 12.98
C PHE A 273 0.17 -4.56 13.20
N PRO A 274 -0.34 -5.24 12.16
CA PRO A 274 -1.49 -6.13 12.30
C PRO A 274 -1.32 -7.22 13.34
N GLN A 275 -0.11 -7.76 13.55
CA GLN A 275 0.19 -8.78 14.58
C GLN A 275 -0.35 -8.42 16.00
N ASN A 276 -0.41 -7.13 16.34
CA ASN A 276 -0.74 -6.64 17.68
C ASN A 276 -2.26 -6.44 17.91
N LEU A 277 -3.04 -6.40 16.82
CA LEU A 277 -4.47 -6.08 16.83
C LEU A 277 -5.35 -7.09 16.08
N GLN A 278 -4.80 -7.90 15.17
CA GLN A 278 -5.56 -8.85 14.34
C GLN A 278 -6.32 -9.89 15.16
N GLY A 279 -5.86 -10.20 16.38
CA GLY A 279 -6.59 -11.07 17.32
C GLY A 279 -7.93 -10.48 17.78
N ASP A 280 -8.06 -9.16 17.79
CA ASP A 280 -9.23 -8.42 18.31
C ASP A 280 -10.30 -8.15 17.24
N ILE A 281 -9.93 -8.17 15.94
CA ILE A 281 -10.83 -7.90 14.81
C ILE A 281 -11.96 -8.93 14.76
N ARG A 282 -13.21 -8.45 14.62
CA ARG A 282 -14.43 -9.27 14.60
C ARG A 282 -15.03 -9.46 13.21
N THR A 283 -14.80 -8.52 12.31
CA THR A 283 -15.24 -8.54 10.91
C THR A 283 -14.31 -9.43 10.09
N PRO A 284 -14.81 -10.26 9.16
CA PRO A 284 -13.94 -11.14 8.39
C PRO A 284 -12.93 -10.36 7.54
N ILE A 285 -11.65 -10.73 7.62
CA ILE A 285 -10.55 -10.04 6.92
C ILE A 285 -9.63 -11.01 6.19
N PHE A 286 -9.32 -10.69 4.93
CA PHE A 286 -8.30 -11.36 4.14
C PHE A 286 -6.96 -10.63 4.29
N PHE A 287 -5.89 -11.39 4.54
CA PHE A 287 -4.51 -10.92 4.52
C PHE A 287 -3.76 -11.61 3.38
N LEU A 288 -3.31 -10.81 2.41
CA LEU A 288 -2.43 -11.20 1.33
C LEU A 288 -1.07 -10.54 1.54
N MET A 289 -0.01 -11.33 1.55
CA MET A 289 1.33 -10.83 1.82
C MET A 289 2.37 -11.61 1.01
N SER A 290 3.30 -10.91 0.37
CA SER A 290 4.51 -11.59 -0.12
C SER A 290 5.38 -11.94 1.08
N ALA A 291 5.87 -13.18 1.13
CA ALA A 291 6.89 -13.60 2.10
C ALA A 291 8.18 -12.77 2.00
N PHE A 292 8.35 -12.04 0.89
CA PHE A 292 9.49 -11.20 0.57
C PHE A 292 9.00 -9.84 0.03
N ASP A 293 8.05 -9.20 0.73
CA ASP A 293 7.50 -7.90 0.33
C ASP A 293 8.59 -6.80 0.26
N THR A 294 8.66 -6.10 -0.87
CA THR A 294 9.74 -5.14 -1.17
C THR A 294 9.80 -3.97 -0.17
N VAL A 295 8.68 -3.56 0.42
CA VAL A 295 8.65 -2.50 1.44
C VAL A 295 9.05 -3.06 2.80
N GLN A 296 8.58 -4.25 3.18
CA GLN A 296 9.05 -4.92 4.42
C GLN A 296 10.57 -5.11 4.39
N ILE A 297 11.14 -5.51 3.25
CA ILE A 297 12.60 -5.64 3.08
C ILE A 297 13.30 -4.28 3.23
N ASN A 298 12.93 -3.27 2.43
CA ASN A 298 13.58 -1.95 2.44
C ASN A 298 13.51 -1.29 3.83
N TYR A 299 12.40 -1.47 4.54
CA TYR A 299 12.17 -0.85 5.86
C TYR A 299 12.64 -1.73 7.03
N THR A 300 13.35 -2.83 6.77
CA THR A 300 13.89 -3.73 7.82
C THR A 300 15.37 -4.04 7.65
N LEU A 301 15.82 -4.24 6.41
CA LEU A 301 17.20 -4.55 6.05
C LEU A 301 17.80 -3.30 5.36
N SER A 302 18.00 -3.35 4.04
CA SER A 302 18.47 -2.22 3.24
C SER A 302 17.66 -2.01 1.95
N ASN A 303 17.90 -0.88 1.30
CA ASN A 303 17.37 -0.63 -0.05
C ASN A 303 18.05 -1.58 -1.08
N GLU A 304 19.29 -1.94 -0.83
CA GLU A 304 20.14 -2.80 -1.64
C GLU A 304 19.60 -4.25 -1.65
N ASP A 305 19.05 -4.71 -0.53
CA ASP A 305 18.36 -6.01 -0.42
C ASP A 305 17.03 -6.02 -1.16
N ALA A 306 16.25 -4.94 -1.06
CA ALA A 306 14.99 -4.80 -1.81
C ALA A 306 15.25 -4.77 -3.33
N VAL A 307 16.33 -4.08 -3.75
CA VAL A 307 16.78 -4.06 -5.15
C VAL A 307 17.28 -5.43 -5.60
N CYS A 308 18.02 -6.19 -4.77
CA CYS A 308 18.49 -7.52 -5.16
C CYS A 308 17.35 -8.54 -5.28
N ALA A 309 16.36 -8.47 -4.37
CA ALA A 309 15.17 -9.32 -4.39
C ALA A 309 14.36 -9.09 -5.68
N THR A 310 14.19 -7.81 -6.07
CA THR A 310 13.52 -7.40 -7.31
C THR A 310 14.29 -7.84 -8.57
N LYS A 311 15.64 -7.83 -8.53
CA LYS A 311 16.51 -8.12 -9.69
C LYS A 311 16.90 -9.58 -9.85
N GLY A 312 16.55 -10.47 -8.92
CA GLY A 312 16.94 -11.88 -9.00
C GLY A 312 18.42 -12.16 -8.69
N ASN A 313 19.15 -11.23 -8.07
CA ASN A 313 20.62 -11.26 -8.02
C ASN A 313 21.24 -11.03 -6.63
N CYS A 314 20.52 -11.35 -5.56
CA CYS A 314 21.03 -11.30 -4.19
C CYS A 314 22.26 -12.20 -3.98
N THR A 315 23.21 -11.74 -3.17
CA THR A 315 24.29 -12.61 -2.66
C THR A 315 23.75 -13.62 -1.64
N SER A 316 24.52 -14.66 -1.31
CA SER A 316 24.12 -15.66 -0.31
C SER A 316 23.82 -15.07 1.08
N SER A 317 24.48 -13.98 1.49
CA SER A 317 24.19 -13.32 2.78
C SER A 317 22.88 -12.54 2.73
N GLN A 318 22.59 -11.85 1.63
CA GLN A 318 21.32 -11.17 1.41
C GLN A 318 20.16 -12.17 1.32
N MET A 319 20.32 -13.24 0.54
CA MET A 319 19.32 -14.31 0.44
C MET A 319 19.02 -14.94 1.80
N LYS A 320 20.04 -15.15 2.64
CA LYS A 320 19.84 -15.62 4.01
C LYS A 320 19.07 -14.62 4.87
N ALA A 321 19.40 -13.33 4.83
CA ALA A 321 18.65 -12.31 5.58
C ALA A 321 17.17 -12.23 5.13
N LEU A 322 16.92 -12.34 3.82
CA LEU A 322 15.57 -12.43 3.26
C LEU A 322 14.82 -13.69 3.75
N GLN A 323 15.51 -14.84 3.82
CA GLN A 323 14.96 -16.10 4.34
C GLN A 323 14.64 -16.03 5.84
N GLU A 324 15.51 -15.40 6.64
CA GLU A 324 15.25 -15.17 8.06
C GLU A 324 14.10 -14.19 8.30
N LEU A 325 13.99 -13.12 7.50
CA LEU A 325 12.87 -12.18 7.53
C LEU A 325 11.54 -12.86 7.16
N ARG A 326 11.55 -13.75 6.17
CA ARG A 326 10.40 -14.61 5.82
C ARG A 326 9.97 -15.50 7.00
N LEU A 327 10.92 -16.02 7.80
CA LEU A 327 10.58 -16.82 8.98
C LEU A 327 9.94 -15.96 10.07
N GLU A 328 10.47 -14.76 10.31
CA GLU A 328 9.85 -13.82 11.26
C GLU A 328 8.43 -13.39 10.86
N LEU A 329 8.11 -13.30 9.57
CA LEU A 329 6.74 -13.07 9.11
C LEU A 329 5.79 -14.21 9.56
N LEU A 330 6.22 -15.47 9.45
CA LEU A 330 5.41 -16.63 9.85
C LEU A 330 5.23 -16.71 11.38
N ASP A 331 6.27 -16.37 12.15
CA ASP A 331 6.19 -16.29 13.62
C ASP A 331 5.12 -15.30 14.11
N VAL A 332 4.84 -14.23 13.33
CA VAL A 332 3.85 -13.19 13.66
C VAL A 332 2.56 -13.26 12.85
N TRP A 333 2.40 -14.28 12.00
CA TRP A 333 1.20 -14.50 11.17
C TRP A 333 -0.01 -14.93 12.04
N PRO A 334 -1.28 -14.81 11.56
CA PRO A 334 -2.47 -15.13 12.36
C PRO A 334 -2.69 -16.63 12.68
N ASN A 335 -1.87 -17.19 13.56
CA ASN A 335 -1.64 -18.63 13.60
C ASN A 335 -2.79 -19.53 14.12
N GLU A 336 -3.70 -19.10 15.01
CA GLU A 336 -4.84 -19.95 15.46
C GLU A 336 -6.14 -19.23 15.84
N ARG A 337 -6.11 -18.27 16.78
CA ARG A 337 -7.27 -17.87 17.62
C ARG A 337 -8.56 -17.37 16.93
N ASN A 338 -8.59 -17.15 15.62
CA ASN A 338 -9.80 -16.74 14.88
C ASN A 338 -9.71 -17.12 13.38
N LYS A 339 -9.21 -18.32 13.03
CA LYS A 339 -9.05 -18.74 11.60
C LYS A 339 -10.36 -18.71 10.79
N SER A 340 -11.50 -19.03 11.40
CA SER A 340 -12.82 -19.06 10.72
C SER A 340 -13.26 -17.69 10.15
N LEU A 341 -12.74 -16.58 10.67
CA LEU A 341 -13.02 -15.23 10.20
C LEU A 341 -11.93 -14.68 9.26
N LYS A 342 -10.88 -15.45 8.96
CA LYS A 342 -9.69 -14.94 8.26
C LYS A 342 -9.46 -15.70 6.96
N GLY A 343 -9.05 -14.95 5.95
CA GLY A 343 -8.42 -15.50 4.75
C GLY A 343 -6.94 -15.20 4.84
N LEU A 344 -6.09 -16.21 4.75
CA LEU A 344 -4.64 -16.06 4.91
C LEU A 344 -3.95 -16.59 3.66
N LEU A 345 -3.25 -15.72 2.93
CA LEU A 345 -2.49 -16.11 1.74
C LEU A 345 -1.10 -15.45 1.77
N VAL A 346 -0.08 -16.27 2.03
CA VAL A 346 1.34 -15.89 1.90
C VAL A 346 1.90 -16.53 0.63
N TYR A 347 2.55 -15.75 -0.22
CA TYR A 347 3.15 -16.19 -1.48
C TYR A 347 4.63 -15.78 -1.57
N SER A 348 5.47 -16.61 -2.20
CA SER A 348 6.92 -16.39 -2.16
C SER A 348 7.53 -15.49 -3.24
N PRO A 349 6.94 -15.22 -4.41
CA PRO A 349 7.46 -14.18 -5.31
C PRO A 349 7.60 -12.79 -4.65
N ASN A 350 8.78 -12.17 -4.78
CA ASN A 350 9.02 -10.78 -4.37
C ASN A 350 8.10 -9.83 -5.15
N SER A 351 7.47 -8.91 -4.44
CA SER A 351 6.45 -8.00 -4.97
C SER A 351 6.07 -6.94 -3.93
N HIS A 352 5.17 -6.03 -4.32
CA HIS A 352 4.44 -5.17 -3.40
C HIS A 352 3.11 -4.76 -4.07
N CYS A 353 1.98 -4.84 -3.36
CA CYS A 353 0.62 -4.62 -3.87
C CYS A 353 0.24 -5.54 -5.05
N LEU A 354 -0.18 -6.79 -4.80
CA LEU A 354 -0.55 -7.71 -5.89
C LEU A 354 -1.73 -7.20 -6.72
N LEU A 355 -2.62 -6.42 -6.11
CA LEU A 355 -3.82 -5.86 -6.74
C LEU A 355 -3.56 -4.72 -7.76
N TRP A 356 -2.31 -4.24 -7.85
CA TRP A 356 -1.85 -3.25 -8.83
C TRP A 356 -1.10 -3.88 -10.02
N GLY A 357 -1.00 -5.22 -10.08
CA GLY A 357 -0.30 -5.92 -11.15
C GLY A 357 -1.11 -7.07 -11.76
N SER A 358 -0.69 -7.54 -12.93
CA SER A 358 -1.27 -8.72 -13.59
C SER A 358 -1.17 -10.01 -12.75
N GLY A 359 -0.37 -10.00 -11.68
CA GLY A 359 -0.19 -11.12 -10.76
C GLY A 359 -1.45 -11.62 -10.07
N TRP A 360 -2.51 -10.81 -9.97
CA TRP A 360 -3.80 -11.21 -9.37
C TRP A 360 -4.45 -12.42 -10.08
N ASN A 361 -4.25 -12.53 -11.39
CA ASN A 361 -4.80 -13.62 -12.21
C ASN A 361 -3.81 -14.78 -12.43
N ASN A 362 -2.63 -14.74 -11.80
CA ASN A 362 -1.72 -15.89 -11.74
C ASN A 362 -2.24 -16.96 -10.77
N LEU A 363 -1.75 -18.21 -10.92
CA LEU A 363 -2.04 -19.29 -9.99
C LEU A 363 -1.52 -18.96 -8.57
N ALA A 364 -2.37 -19.19 -7.58
CA ALA A 364 -2.02 -19.09 -6.17
C ALA A 364 -1.18 -20.31 -5.72
N PRO A 365 -0.28 -20.15 -4.73
CA PRO A 365 0.60 -21.20 -4.25
C PRO A 365 -0.13 -22.30 -3.46
N GLY A 366 0.61 -23.20 -2.81
CA GLY A 366 0.05 -24.23 -1.92
C GLY A 366 -0.78 -25.30 -2.63
N GLY A 367 -0.59 -25.48 -3.95
CA GLY A 367 -1.28 -26.51 -4.73
C GLY A 367 -2.78 -26.27 -4.94
N THR A 368 -3.26 -25.03 -4.77
CA THR A 368 -4.69 -24.65 -4.88
C THR A 368 -5.31 -25.01 -6.23
N LYS A 369 -4.54 -24.93 -7.32
CA LYS A 369 -4.99 -25.00 -8.73
C LYS A 369 -6.01 -23.91 -9.11
N GLN A 370 -6.00 -22.79 -8.37
CA GLN A 370 -6.88 -21.63 -8.55
C GLN A 370 -6.01 -20.37 -8.66
N THR A 371 -6.53 -19.28 -9.24
CA THR A 371 -5.83 -17.98 -9.22
C THR A 371 -5.95 -17.29 -7.86
N TYR A 372 -5.15 -16.23 -7.59
CA TYR A 372 -5.35 -15.42 -6.38
C TYR A 372 -6.77 -14.81 -6.33
N ALA A 373 -7.25 -14.33 -7.49
CA ALA A 373 -8.62 -13.84 -7.66
C ALA A 373 -9.68 -14.88 -7.26
N GLU A 374 -9.54 -16.12 -7.72
CA GLU A 374 -10.46 -17.21 -7.40
C GLU A 374 -10.43 -17.62 -5.93
N VAL A 375 -9.23 -17.75 -5.35
CA VAL A 375 -9.06 -18.09 -3.93
C VAL A 375 -9.67 -17.01 -3.03
N PHE A 376 -9.49 -15.72 -3.38
CA PHE A 376 -10.13 -14.62 -2.66
C PHE A 376 -11.65 -14.59 -2.84
N ARG A 377 -12.15 -14.76 -4.07
CA ARG A 377 -13.58 -14.85 -4.41
C ARG A 377 -14.28 -15.93 -3.59
N ASP A 378 -13.71 -17.13 -3.57
CA ASP A 378 -14.31 -18.27 -2.88
C ASP A 378 -14.26 -18.11 -1.34
N TRP A 379 -13.28 -17.37 -0.80
CA TRP A 379 -13.33 -16.90 0.59
C TRP A 379 -14.39 -15.81 0.81
N TYR A 380 -14.50 -14.83 -0.08
CA TYR A 380 -15.44 -13.71 0.09
C TYR A 380 -16.89 -14.21 0.18
N PHE A 381 -17.27 -15.15 -0.66
CA PHE A 381 -18.61 -15.76 -0.71
C PHE A 381 -18.79 -17.01 0.18
N ASP A 382 -17.92 -17.23 1.18
CA ASP A 382 -17.96 -18.33 2.16
C ASP A 382 -17.90 -19.75 1.57
N ARG A 383 -17.49 -19.91 0.30
CA ARG A 383 -17.34 -21.21 -0.37
C ARG A 383 -16.16 -22.00 0.16
N ARG A 384 -15.12 -21.31 0.66
CA ARG A 384 -13.86 -21.91 1.10
C ARG A 384 -13.21 -21.13 2.26
N VAL A 385 -12.74 -21.85 3.28
CA VAL A 385 -11.76 -21.30 4.25
C VAL A 385 -10.38 -21.29 3.58
N VAL A 386 -9.69 -20.15 3.65
CA VAL A 386 -8.39 -19.95 3.00
C VAL A 386 -7.31 -19.78 4.06
N ASP A 387 -6.42 -20.76 4.12
CA ASP A 387 -5.19 -20.74 4.88
C ASP A 387 -4.11 -21.37 4.01
N VAL A 388 -3.32 -20.53 3.34
CA VAL A 388 -2.38 -20.89 2.28
C VAL A 388 -1.06 -20.17 2.55
N ILE A 389 0.00 -20.95 2.77
CA ILE A 389 1.36 -20.43 2.92
C ILE A 389 2.22 -21.16 1.89
N ASP A 390 2.80 -20.40 0.96
CA ASP A 390 3.77 -20.91 -0.01
C ASP A 390 5.00 -21.44 0.70
N THR A 391 5.32 -22.72 0.49
CA THR A 391 6.47 -23.38 1.10
C THR A 391 7.79 -23.04 0.41
N TYR A 392 7.77 -22.38 -0.75
CA TYR A 392 8.98 -22.03 -1.48
C TYR A 392 9.83 -21.01 -0.69
N PRO A 393 11.13 -21.26 -0.44
CA PRO A 393 11.92 -20.46 0.50
C PRO A 393 12.65 -19.28 -0.16
N CYS A 394 12.24 -18.80 -1.34
CA CYS A 394 12.97 -17.75 -2.06
C CYS A 394 12.06 -16.72 -2.76
N PRO A 395 12.51 -15.45 -2.89
CA PRO A 395 11.80 -14.37 -3.59
C PRO A 395 11.67 -14.56 -5.10
N TYR A 396 12.51 -15.42 -5.68
CA TYR A 396 12.60 -15.74 -7.11
C TYR A 396 13.22 -17.14 -7.26
N ASN A 397 13.29 -17.67 -8.48
CA ASN A 397 13.84 -19.01 -8.73
C ASN A 397 15.31 -19.11 -8.30
N CYS A 398 15.55 -19.73 -7.14
CA CYS A 398 16.86 -19.94 -6.53
C CYS A 398 17.27 -21.41 -6.64
N THR A 399 18.57 -21.66 -6.87
CA THR A 399 19.15 -23.01 -6.95
C THR A 399 19.64 -23.55 -5.60
N THR A 400 19.67 -22.72 -4.55
CA THR A 400 20.16 -23.07 -3.21
C THR A 400 19.18 -22.67 -2.12
N SER A 401 18.55 -23.67 -1.49
CA SER A 401 17.89 -23.51 -0.20
C SER A 401 18.92 -23.65 0.93
N TYR A 402 19.25 -22.54 1.59
CA TYR A 402 20.16 -22.54 2.75
C TYR A 402 19.37 -22.83 4.03
N TYR A 403 19.03 -24.11 4.24
CA TYR A 403 18.44 -24.64 5.47
C TYR A 403 19.53 -25.00 6.49
#